data_AF-A0AAT9HNQ3-F1
#
_entry.id   AF-A0AAT9HNQ3-F1
#
_cell.length_a   1.000
_cell.length_b   1.000
_cell.length_c   1.000
_cell.angle_alpha   90.00
_cell.angle_beta   90.00
_cell.angle_gamma   90.00
#
_symmetry.space_group_name_H-M   'P 1'
#
loop_
_entity.id
_entity.type
_entity.pdbx_description
1 polymer ?
#
loop_
_entity_poly.entity_id
_entity_poly.type
_entity_poly.pdbx_seq_one_letter_code
_entity_poly.pdbx_strand_id
1 'polypeptide(L)'
;MAHVAANADALGNLVHWAATGEERPMYASADERAAGIAKGPALSAGELRSWLTGSAHRLAAGLDGLTDEQWHREVVTAQGRTVPATELPWMRAREVCVHAVDLGTGVVTFADLPKGFLFALTAEISAKRGLTGLPDGPLPEVAAWLAGRPHSLAGAPELGPWL
;
A
#
# COMPACT_ATOMS: atom_id res chain seq x y z
N MET A 1 -1.45 -7.00 -9.99
CA MET A 1 -2.91 -7.09 -9.68
C MET A 1 -3.21 -8.01 -8.50
N ALA A 2 -2.85 -9.29 -8.54
CA ALA A 2 -3.13 -10.24 -7.44
C ALA A 2 -2.60 -9.77 -6.08
N HIS A 3 -1.38 -9.24 -6.03
CA HIS A 3 -0.81 -8.61 -4.83
C HIS A 3 -1.70 -7.50 -4.25
N VAL A 4 -2.12 -6.54 -5.09
CA VAL A 4 -2.99 -5.43 -4.66
C VAL A 4 -4.36 -5.92 -4.18
N ALA A 5 -4.90 -6.98 -4.76
CA ALA A 5 -6.14 -7.61 -4.29
C ALA A 5 -5.93 -8.32 -2.92
N ALA A 6 -4.86 -9.10 -2.80
CA ALA A 6 -4.50 -9.77 -1.55
C ALA A 6 -4.20 -8.78 -0.41
N ASN A 7 -3.58 -7.63 -0.72
CA ASN A 7 -3.38 -6.55 0.23
C ASN A 7 -4.71 -5.99 0.77
N ALA A 8 -5.74 -5.85 -0.09
CA ALA A 8 -7.06 -5.40 0.37
C ALA A 8 -7.71 -6.40 1.32
N ASP A 9 -7.66 -7.69 1.00
CA ASP A 9 -8.19 -8.74 1.87
C ASP A 9 -7.43 -8.76 3.22
N ALA A 10 -6.10 -8.59 3.19
CA ALA A 10 -5.26 -8.52 4.40
C ALA A 10 -5.57 -7.29 5.27
N LEU A 11 -5.80 -6.12 4.67
CA LEU A 11 -6.25 -4.94 5.41
C LEU A 11 -7.68 -5.11 5.95
N GLY A 12 -8.54 -5.88 5.26
CA GLY A 12 -9.86 -6.26 5.75
C GLY A 12 -9.81 -7.05 7.07
N ASN A 13 -8.75 -7.82 7.30
CA ASN A 13 -8.53 -8.46 8.60
C ASN A 13 -8.31 -7.43 9.71
N LEU A 14 -7.52 -6.38 9.45
CA LEU A 14 -7.27 -5.32 10.44
C LEU A 14 -8.52 -4.45 10.67
N VAL A 15 -9.32 -4.22 9.64
CA VAL A 15 -10.63 -3.56 9.79
C VAL A 15 -11.55 -4.38 10.68
N HIS A 16 -11.59 -5.70 10.47
CA HIS A 16 -12.36 -6.60 11.35
C HIS A 16 -11.87 -6.52 12.80
N TRP A 17 -10.56 -6.58 13.02
CA TRP A 17 -9.97 -6.44 14.34
C TRP A 17 -10.34 -5.10 15.00
N ALA A 18 -10.21 -3.99 14.28
CA ALA A 18 -10.62 -2.69 14.77
C ALA A 18 -12.12 -2.69 15.14
N ALA A 19 -12.98 -3.24 14.29
CA ALA A 19 -14.42 -3.27 14.53
C ALA A 19 -14.82 -4.10 15.77
N THR A 20 -14.27 -5.31 15.92
CA THR A 20 -14.72 -6.28 16.94
C THR A 20 -13.86 -6.29 18.20
N GLY A 21 -12.60 -5.87 18.10
CA GLY A 21 -11.58 -6.08 19.13
C GLY A 21 -10.96 -7.49 19.09
N GLU A 22 -11.40 -8.36 18.19
CA GLU A 22 -10.87 -9.72 18.03
C GLU A 22 -9.64 -9.70 17.13
N GLU A 23 -8.50 -10.12 17.67
CA GLU A 23 -7.24 -10.09 16.93
C GLU A 23 -7.32 -10.91 15.63
N ARG A 24 -7.00 -10.24 14.53
CA ARG A 24 -6.96 -10.84 13.21
C ARG A 24 -5.80 -10.26 12.39
N PRO A 25 -4.64 -10.95 12.32
CA PRO A 25 -3.46 -10.41 11.67
C PRO A 25 -3.68 -10.23 10.16
N MET A 26 -2.89 -9.36 9.53
CA MET A 26 -2.91 -9.18 8.06
C MET A 26 -2.70 -10.51 7.31
N TYR A 27 -1.79 -11.32 7.82
CA TYR A 27 -1.46 -12.66 7.34
C TYR A 27 -1.19 -13.54 8.57
N ALA A 28 -1.73 -14.75 8.63
CA ALA A 28 -1.45 -15.69 9.73
C ALA A 28 -0.01 -16.22 9.66
N SER A 29 0.60 -16.23 8.47
CA SER A 29 2.01 -16.58 8.28
C SER A 29 2.60 -15.94 7.02
N ALA A 30 3.93 -15.98 6.90
CA ALA A 30 4.62 -15.61 5.67
C ALA A 30 4.20 -16.48 4.48
N ASP A 31 3.92 -17.77 4.71
CA ASP A 31 3.45 -18.71 3.70
C ASP A 31 2.05 -18.36 3.21
N GLU A 32 1.14 -17.94 4.10
CA GLU A 32 -0.20 -17.49 3.69
C GLU A 32 -0.10 -16.22 2.81
N ARG A 33 0.77 -15.28 3.18
CA ARG A 33 1.04 -14.11 2.34
C ARG A 33 1.52 -14.51 0.95
N ALA A 34 2.48 -15.43 0.88
CA ALA A 34 3.02 -15.92 -0.39
C ALA A 34 1.94 -16.65 -1.22
N ALA A 35 1.17 -17.55 -0.60
CA ALA A 35 0.09 -18.30 -1.23
C ALA A 35 -1.02 -17.39 -1.76
N GLY A 36 -1.38 -16.34 -1.01
CA GLY A 36 -2.36 -15.34 -1.42
C GLY A 36 -1.99 -14.63 -2.72
N ILE A 37 -0.70 -14.44 -2.98
CA ILE A 37 -0.20 -13.84 -4.22
C ILE A 37 -0.03 -14.91 -5.32
N ALA A 38 0.44 -16.10 -4.95
CA ALA A 38 0.78 -17.19 -5.86
C ALA A 38 -0.43 -17.81 -6.59
N LYS A 39 -1.65 -17.66 -6.06
CA LYS A 39 -2.87 -18.03 -6.80
C LYS A 39 -3.14 -17.13 -8.01
N GLY A 40 -2.58 -15.93 -8.03
CA GLY A 40 -2.83 -14.91 -9.05
C GLY A 40 -2.58 -15.37 -10.49
N PRO A 41 -1.40 -15.91 -10.81
CA PRO A 41 -1.07 -16.38 -12.16
C PRO A 41 -1.99 -17.49 -12.70
N ALA A 42 -2.67 -18.23 -11.83
CA ALA A 42 -3.59 -19.31 -12.24
C ALA A 42 -5.00 -18.79 -12.59
N LEU A 43 -5.32 -17.53 -12.26
CA LEU A 43 -6.62 -16.92 -12.52
C LEU A 43 -6.68 -16.31 -13.92
N SER A 44 -7.83 -16.40 -14.56
CA SER A 44 -8.11 -15.65 -15.78
C SER A 44 -8.10 -14.14 -15.50
N ALA A 45 -7.92 -13.34 -16.56
CA ALA A 45 -7.98 -11.88 -16.45
C ALA A 45 -9.33 -11.37 -15.90
N GLY A 46 -10.43 -12.07 -16.20
CA GLY A 46 -11.75 -11.77 -15.65
C GLY A 46 -11.82 -11.99 -14.14
N GLU A 47 -11.31 -13.13 -13.66
CA GLU A 47 -11.26 -13.45 -12.23
C GLU A 47 -10.34 -12.50 -11.46
N LEU A 48 -9.18 -12.13 -12.02
CA LEU A 48 -8.28 -11.16 -11.40
C LEU A 48 -8.92 -9.77 -11.25
N ARG A 49 -9.67 -9.31 -12.26
CA ARG A 49 -10.41 -8.05 -12.18
C ARG A 49 -11.53 -8.13 -11.14
N SER A 50 -12.32 -9.19 -11.16
CA SER A 50 -13.39 -9.41 -10.17
C SER A 50 -12.85 -9.47 -8.74
N TRP A 51 -11.71 -10.13 -8.53
CA TRP A 51 -11.08 -10.17 -7.22
C TRP A 51 -10.55 -8.80 -6.79
N LEU A 52 -9.86 -8.07 -7.67
CA LEU A 52 -9.38 -6.73 -7.37
C LEU A 52 -10.54 -5.77 -6.99
N THR A 53 -11.59 -5.72 -7.81
CA THR A 53 -12.75 -4.84 -7.55
C THR A 53 -13.52 -5.28 -6.31
N GLY A 54 -13.76 -6.59 -6.15
CA GLY A 54 -14.51 -7.13 -5.01
C GLY A 54 -13.79 -6.93 -3.68
N SER A 55 -12.47 -7.14 -3.64
CA SER A 55 -11.66 -6.89 -2.43
C SER A 55 -11.60 -5.41 -2.09
N ALA A 56 -11.48 -4.53 -3.08
CA ALA A 56 -11.55 -3.07 -2.87
C ALA A 56 -12.90 -2.62 -2.31
N HIS A 57 -14.02 -3.11 -2.86
CA HIS A 57 -15.36 -2.76 -2.36
C HIS A 57 -15.58 -3.25 -0.92
N ARG A 58 -15.16 -4.48 -0.59
CA ARG A 58 -15.27 -5.00 0.78
C ARG A 58 -14.45 -4.18 1.77
N LEU A 59 -13.21 -3.81 1.39
CA LEU A 59 -12.36 -2.98 2.24
C LEU A 59 -12.99 -1.60 2.48
N ALA A 60 -13.46 -0.95 1.41
CA ALA A 60 -14.13 0.35 1.52
C ALA A 60 -15.35 0.29 2.44
N ALA A 61 -16.25 -0.68 2.23
CA ALA A 61 -17.43 -0.86 3.07
C ALA A 61 -17.08 -1.14 4.55
N GLY A 62 -15.99 -1.89 4.79
CA GLY A 62 -15.52 -2.15 6.14
C GLY A 62 -14.99 -0.90 6.84
N LEU A 63 -14.19 -0.08 6.12
CA LEU A 63 -13.68 1.19 6.64
C LEU A 63 -14.83 2.17 6.91
N ASP A 64 -15.80 2.29 6.00
CA ASP A 64 -16.98 3.14 6.16
C ASP A 64 -17.86 2.71 7.35
N GLY A 65 -17.77 1.46 7.77
CA GLY A 65 -18.50 0.91 8.91
C GLY A 65 -17.86 1.14 10.28
N LEU A 66 -16.63 1.66 10.34
CA LEU A 66 -15.94 1.94 11.60
C LEU A 66 -16.48 3.21 12.25
N THR A 67 -16.80 3.11 13.54
CA THR A 67 -17.11 4.25 14.41
C THR A 67 -15.84 5.02 14.80
N ASP A 68 -16.02 6.26 15.29
CA ASP A 68 -14.92 7.10 15.76
C ASP A 68 -14.02 6.39 16.80
N GLU A 69 -14.61 5.64 17.74
CA GLU A 69 -13.83 4.87 18.73
C GLU A 69 -13.04 3.75 18.06
N GLN A 70 -13.65 3.01 17.12
CA GLN A 70 -13.00 1.90 16.44
C GLN A 70 -11.85 2.34 15.55
N TRP A 71 -11.91 3.55 14.98
CA TRP A 71 -10.78 4.14 14.26
C TRP A 71 -9.52 4.32 15.12
N HIS A 72 -9.69 4.52 16.44
CA HIS A 72 -8.59 4.71 17.38
C HIS A 72 -8.10 3.40 18.00
N ARG A 73 -8.73 2.26 17.71
CA ARG A 73 -8.27 0.97 18.22
C ARG A 73 -6.97 0.55 17.56
N GLU A 74 -6.09 -0.02 18.36
CA GLU A 74 -4.79 -0.48 17.93
C GLU A 74 -4.89 -1.83 17.21
N VAL A 75 -4.17 -1.93 16.10
CA VAL A 75 -3.99 -3.13 15.30
C VAL A 75 -2.50 -3.32 15.01
N VAL A 76 -2.09 -4.55 14.70
CA VAL A 76 -0.69 -4.86 14.40
C VAL A 76 -0.50 -5.06 12.91
N THR A 77 0.35 -4.23 12.29
CA THR A 77 0.73 -4.34 10.88
C THR A 77 1.56 -5.60 10.62
N ALA A 78 1.68 -6.01 9.35
CA ALA A 78 2.54 -7.13 8.96
C ALA A 78 4.02 -6.98 9.36
N GLN A 79 4.48 -5.77 9.67
CA GLN A 79 5.84 -5.49 10.16
C GLN A 79 5.94 -5.47 11.69
N GLY A 80 4.88 -5.87 12.42
CA GLY A 80 4.85 -5.90 13.88
C GLY A 80 4.66 -4.53 14.54
N ARG A 81 4.39 -3.47 13.77
CA ARG A 81 4.08 -2.15 14.34
C ARG A 81 2.63 -2.12 14.83
N THR A 82 2.44 -1.74 16.09
CA THR A 82 1.14 -1.38 16.67
C THR A 82 0.75 0.02 16.20
N VAL A 83 -0.41 0.16 15.57
CA VAL A 83 -0.90 1.43 15.00
C VAL A 83 -2.42 1.56 15.20
N PRO A 84 -2.97 2.78 15.30
CA PRO A 84 -4.42 2.95 15.25
C PRO A 84 -4.97 2.58 13.87
N ALA A 85 -6.22 2.14 13.80
CA ALA A 85 -6.88 1.81 12.53
C ALA A 85 -6.96 2.99 11.55
N THR A 86 -6.80 4.24 12.02
CA THR A 86 -6.64 5.43 11.17
C THR A 86 -5.45 5.35 10.18
N GLU A 87 -4.49 4.44 10.39
CA GLU A 87 -3.38 4.20 9.46
C GLU A 87 -3.77 3.32 8.26
N LEU A 88 -4.87 2.56 8.33
CA LEU A 88 -5.26 1.62 7.27
C LEU A 88 -5.49 2.30 5.91
N PRO A 89 -6.14 3.48 5.81
CA PRO A 89 -6.26 4.19 4.54
C PRO A 89 -4.90 4.59 3.94
N TRP A 90 -3.96 5.02 4.78
CA TRP A 90 -2.61 5.36 4.31
C TRP A 90 -1.86 4.12 3.81
N MET A 91 -1.92 3.01 4.56
CA MET A 91 -1.36 1.73 4.11
C MET A 91 -1.91 1.31 2.75
N ARG A 92 -3.24 1.43 2.56
CA ARG A 92 -3.89 1.10 1.29
C ARG A 92 -3.51 2.04 0.15
N ALA A 93 -3.44 3.35 0.43
CA ALA A 93 -3.11 4.36 -0.57
C ALA A 93 -1.73 4.12 -1.18
N ARG A 94 -0.72 3.78 -0.35
CA ARG A 94 0.63 3.49 -0.86
C ARG A 94 0.64 2.32 -1.83
N GLU A 95 -0.04 1.23 -1.48
CA GLU A 95 -0.15 0.03 -2.29
C GLU A 95 -0.86 0.30 -3.63
N VAL A 96 -1.97 1.03 -3.61
CA VAL A 96 -2.72 1.33 -4.84
C VAL A 96 -1.98 2.32 -5.73
N CYS A 97 -1.52 3.44 -5.18
CA CYS A 97 -0.90 4.51 -5.95
C CYS A 97 0.43 4.09 -6.56
N VAL A 98 1.30 3.42 -5.79
CA VAL A 98 2.60 2.99 -6.29
C VAL A 98 2.43 1.84 -7.29
N HIS A 99 1.62 0.82 -6.98
CA HIS A 99 1.46 -0.29 -7.91
C HIS A 99 0.58 0.02 -9.13
N ALA A 100 -0.19 1.11 -9.12
CA ALA A 100 -0.82 1.62 -10.34
C ALA A 100 0.22 2.07 -11.37
N VAL A 101 1.32 2.68 -10.92
CA VAL A 101 2.48 3.02 -11.77
C VAL A 101 3.19 1.74 -12.22
N ASP A 102 3.38 0.77 -11.31
CA ASP A 102 4.07 -0.50 -11.62
C ASP A 102 3.34 -1.36 -12.67
N LEU A 103 2.04 -1.12 -12.95
CA LEU A 103 1.33 -1.79 -14.05
C LEU A 103 1.91 -1.45 -15.42
N GLY A 104 2.71 -0.39 -15.54
CA GLY A 104 3.54 -0.12 -16.73
C GLY A 104 2.75 0.17 -18.01
N THR A 105 1.45 0.47 -17.91
CA THR A 105 0.61 0.79 -19.07
C THR A 105 0.87 2.20 -19.62
N GLY A 106 1.65 3.01 -18.92
CA GLY A 106 1.87 4.43 -19.23
C GLY A 106 0.67 5.33 -18.92
N VAL A 107 -0.43 4.78 -18.40
CA VAL A 107 -1.67 5.53 -18.09
C VAL A 107 -1.55 6.30 -16.78
N VAL A 108 -0.77 5.80 -15.82
CA VAL A 108 -0.56 6.43 -14.52
C VAL A 108 0.93 6.49 -14.24
N THR A 109 1.41 7.68 -13.92
CA THR A 109 2.78 7.96 -13.49
C THR A 109 2.77 8.59 -12.10
N PHE A 110 3.94 8.76 -11.47
CA PHE A 110 4.03 9.51 -10.21
C PHE A 110 3.56 10.97 -10.37
N ALA A 111 3.62 11.55 -11.58
CA ALA A 111 3.16 12.91 -11.83
C ALA A 111 1.62 13.03 -11.77
N ASP A 112 0.91 11.92 -11.96
CA ASP A 112 -0.56 11.86 -11.91
C ASP A 112 -1.10 11.61 -10.50
N LEU A 113 -0.22 11.32 -9.53
CA LEU A 113 -0.62 11.04 -8.15
C LEU A 113 -0.92 12.33 -7.38
N PRO A 114 -1.85 12.29 -6.39
CA PRO A 114 -2.19 13.47 -5.61
C PRO A 114 -0.95 14.08 -4.93
N LYS A 115 -0.79 15.40 -5.03
CA LYS A 115 0.38 16.12 -4.47
C LYS A 115 0.56 15.85 -2.97
N GLY A 116 -0.54 15.82 -2.20
CA GLY A 116 -0.50 15.51 -0.77
C GLY A 116 -0.01 14.09 -0.48
N PHE A 117 -0.41 13.11 -1.30
CA PHE A 117 0.09 11.74 -1.22
C PHE A 117 1.60 11.69 -1.49
N LEU A 118 2.07 12.38 -2.53
CA LEU A 118 3.50 12.42 -2.86
C LEU A 118 4.34 13.00 -1.72
N PHE A 119 3.89 14.10 -1.11
CA PHE A 119 4.59 14.67 0.06
C PHE A 119 4.66 13.69 1.24
N ALA A 120 3.54 13.08 1.59
CA ALA A 120 3.48 12.10 2.68
C ALA A 120 4.38 10.88 2.39
N LEU A 121 4.37 10.40 1.15
CA LEU A 121 5.17 9.26 0.72
C LEU A 121 6.67 9.59 0.78
N THR A 122 7.08 10.73 0.21
CA THR A 122 8.46 11.22 0.27
C THR A 122 8.94 11.33 1.71
N ALA A 123 8.16 11.96 2.60
CA ALA A 123 8.52 12.11 4.00
C ALA A 123 8.70 10.75 4.70
N GLU A 124 7.75 9.82 4.50
CA GLU A 124 7.82 8.49 5.11
C GLU A 124 9.04 7.70 4.63
N ILE A 125 9.26 7.60 3.32
CA ILE A 125 10.35 6.78 2.78
C ILE A 125 11.70 7.37 3.19
N SER A 126 11.85 8.70 3.16
CA SER A 126 13.07 9.38 3.60
C SER A 126 13.41 9.05 5.04
N ALA A 127 12.41 9.14 5.94
CA ALA A 127 12.57 8.82 7.34
C ALA A 127 12.92 7.33 7.55
N LYS A 128 12.21 6.42 6.89
CA LYS A 128 12.46 4.96 6.99
C LYS A 128 13.82 4.53 6.46
N ARG A 129 14.32 5.21 5.42
CA ARG A 129 15.66 4.95 4.85
C ARG A 129 16.77 5.68 5.61
N GLY A 130 16.45 6.56 6.56
CA GLY A 130 17.44 7.34 7.31
C GLY A 130 18.20 8.35 6.44
N LEU A 131 17.57 8.86 5.39
CA LEU A 131 18.21 9.83 4.49
C LEU A 131 18.25 11.21 5.14
N THR A 132 19.41 11.86 5.07
CA THR A 132 19.64 13.20 5.63
C THR A 132 19.49 14.32 4.59
N GLY A 133 19.34 13.95 3.31
CA GLY A 133 19.13 14.87 2.21
C GLY A 133 18.39 14.18 1.07
N LEU A 134 17.73 14.98 0.24
CA LEU A 134 17.03 14.54 -0.96
C LEU A 134 17.67 15.19 -2.19
N PRO A 135 17.70 14.50 -3.33
CA PRO A 135 18.10 15.11 -4.59
C PRO A 135 17.15 16.26 -4.94
N ASP A 136 17.70 17.30 -5.56
CA ASP A 136 16.90 18.37 -6.15
C ASP A 136 16.11 17.84 -7.34
N GLY A 137 14.83 18.23 -7.44
CA GLY A 137 14.01 17.89 -8.59
C GLY A 137 12.50 18.00 -8.33
N PRO A 138 11.68 17.70 -9.35
CA PRO A 138 10.23 17.68 -9.20
C PRO A 138 9.81 16.62 -8.17
N LEU A 139 8.84 16.94 -7.31
CA LEU A 139 8.33 16.03 -6.28
C LEU A 139 7.94 14.64 -6.81
N PRO A 140 7.28 14.49 -7.99
CA PRO A 140 7.02 13.17 -8.57
C PRO A 140 8.28 12.34 -8.82
N GLU A 141 9.35 12.96 -9.31
CA GLU A 141 10.62 12.29 -9.62
C GLU A 141 11.35 11.87 -8.34
N VAL A 142 11.33 12.73 -7.31
CA VAL A 142 11.89 12.41 -5.99
C VAL A 142 11.11 11.29 -5.32
N ALA A 143 9.79 11.28 -5.42
CA ALA A 143 8.95 10.22 -4.90
C ALA A 143 9.20 8.88 -5.64
N ALA A 144 9.29 8.91 -6.97
CA ALA A 144 9.60 7.73 -7.78
C ALA A 144 10.97 7.15 -7.40
N TRP A 145 12.00 7.99 -7.31
CA TRP A 145 13.34 7.61 -6.87
C TRP A 145 13.36 6.99 -5.47
N LEU A 146 12.73 7.64 -4.47
CA LEU A 146 12.64 7.10 -3.11
C LEU A 146 11.95 5.74 -3.08
N ALA A 147 10.92 5.58 -3.89
CA ALA A 147 10.21 4.32 -4.04
C ALA A 147 11.02 3.27 -4.82
N GLY A 148 12.18 3.60 -5.40
CA GLY A 148 12.97 2.68 -6.22
C GLY A 148 12.32 2.36 -7.57
N ARG A 149 11.57 3.33 -8.13
CA ARG A 149 10.94 3.25 -9.46
C ARG A 149 11.73 4.14 -10.44
N PRO A 150 11.55 3.95 -11.77
CA PRO A 150 12.21 4.78 -12.77
C PRO A 150 11.99 6.28 -12.54
N HIS A 151 13.06 7.06 -12.67
CA HIS A 151 13.09 8.50 -12.50
C HIS A 151 14.14 9.13 -13.44
N SER A 152 14.10 10.45 -13.56
CA SER A 152 14.98 11.26 -14.42
C SER A 152 16.02 12.09 -13.64
N LEU A 153 16.05 11.97 -12.31
CA LEU A 153 16.99 12.71 -11.45
C LEU A 153 18.45 12.36 -11.76
N ALA A 154 19.23 13.39 -12.13
CA ALA A 154 20.64 13.25 -12.46
C ALA A 154 21.49 13.03 -11.20
N GLY A 155 22.37 12.02 -11.22
CA GLY A 155 23.32 11.76 -10.13
C GLY A 155 22.73 11.20 -8.83
N ALA A 156 21.42 10.91 -8.80
CA ALA A 156 20.79 10.25 -7.67
C ALA A 156 21.26 8.78 -7.59
N PRO A 157 21.70 8.28 -6.42
CA PRO A 157 22.15 6.90 -6.28
C PRO A 157 20.97 5.94 -6.43
N GLU A 158 21.20 4.73 -6.94
CA GLU A 158 20.14 3.73 -7.04
C GLU A 158 19.64 3.32 -5.65
N LEU A 159 18.32 3.29 -5.50
CA LEU A 159 17.64 2.76 -4.32
C LEU A 159 16.89 1.49 -4.70
N GLY A 160 16.97 0.46 -3.86
CA GLY A 160 16.16 -0.74 -4.03
C GLY A 160 14.66 -0.46 -3.91
N PRO A 161 13.79 -1.38 -4.38
CA PRO A 161 12.35 -1.18 -4.37
C PRO A 161 11.80 -0.99 -2.96
N TRP A 162 10.69 -0.25 -2.87
CA TRP A 162 9.99 0.03 -1.61
C TRP A 162 8.51 -0.33 -1.74
N LEU A 163 8.03 -1.31 -0.96
CA LEU A 163 6.80 -2.10 -1.26
C LEU A 163 6.97 -3.05 -2.45
#